data_AF-A0AAV1B5R4-F1
#
_entry.id   AF-A0AAV1B5R4-F1
#
_cell.length_a   1.000
_cell.length_b   1.000
_cell.length_c   1.000
_cell.angle_alpha   90.00
_cell.angle_beta   90.00
_cell.angle_gamma   90.00
#
_symmetry.space_group_name_H-M   'P 1'
#
loop_
_entity.id
_entity.type
_entity.pdbx_description
1 polymer ?
#
loop_
_entity_poly.entity_id
_entity_poly.type
_entity_poly.pdbx_seq_one_letter_code
_entity_poly.pdbx_strand_id
1 'polypeptide(L)'
;MFIHLALFAGFSLAAELTDSLELFSGFVGILVSSVFSQELFLLHFHSADHVGLEGHYHWLLQLIVFVSLVAALAATVFPNSFNAAIVLSISVIFQGCWFINMGFMLWIPAFVPEGCVMNMASKSGNEMHGAVTCETKEADFRARGLANLQFSWILSAIMIFAGVVCLKLARKFTIVNRLEYERIQSKVVDSTVVNEGFKPGK
;
A
#
# COMPACT_ATOMS: atom_id res chain seq x y z
N MET A 1 -7.28 -17.75 -1.61
CA MET A 1 -6.32 -16.65 -1.69
C MET A 1 -5.27 -16.86 -2.78
N PHE A 2 -4.33 -17.80 -2.67
CA PHE A 2 -3.20 -17.91 -3.62
C PHE A 2 -3.59 -18.12 -5.08
N ILE A 3 -4.60 -18.96 -5.35
CA ILE A 3 -5.11 -19.16 -6.72
C ILE A 3 -5.70 -17.86 -7.27
N HIS A 4 -6.46 -17.11 -6.46
CA HIS A 4 -7.09 -15.86 -6.85
C HIS A 4 -6.06 -14.77 -7.15
N LEU A 5 -4.99 -14.70 -6.35
CA LEU A 5 -3.84 -13.83 -6.59
C LEU A 5 -3.10 -14.22 -7.88
N ALA A 6 -2.87 -15.52 -8.10
CA ALA A 6 -2.21 -16.01 -9.31
C ALA A 6 -3.02 -15.71 -10.59
N LEU A 7 -4.35 -15.82 -10.51
CA LEU A 7 -5.25 -15.45 -11.61
C LEU A 7 -5.17 -13.95 -11.91
N PHE A 8 -5.26 -13.10 -10.88
CA PHE A 8 -5.09 -11.66 -11.03
C PHE A 8 -3.74 -11.29 -11.64
N ALA A 9 -2.65 -11.82 -11.09
CA ALA A 9 -1.28 -11.52 -11.54
C ALA A 9 -1.03 -12.02 -12.96
N GLY A 10 -1.44 -13.26 -13.27
CA GLY A 10 -1.30 -13.84 -14.60
C GLY A 10 -2.11 -13.10 -15.66
N PHE A 11 -3.36 -12.71 -15.34
CA PHE A 11 -4.18 -11.93 -16.26
C PHE A 11 -3.61 -10.52 -16.49
N SER A 12 -3.21 -9.84 -15.41
CA SER A 12 -2.62 -8.50 -15.52
C SER A 12 -1.34 -8.51 -16.36
N LEU A 13 -0.46 -9.49 -16.13
CA LEU A 13 0.76 -9.68 -16.92
C LEU A 13 0.45 -9.99 -18.38
N ALA A 14 -0.55 -10.85 -18.66
CA ALA A 14 -0.94 -11.16 -20.03
C ALA A 14 -1.53 -9.93 -20.75
N ALA A 15 -2.33 -9.13 -20.06
CA ALA A 15 -2.89 -7.89 -20.61
C ALA A 15 -1.79 -6.85 -20.91
N GLU A 16 -0.76 -6.77 -20.07
CA GLU A 16 0.41 -5.91 -20.30
C GLU A 16 1.25 -6.42 -21.48
N LEU A 17 1.52 -7.73 -21.56
CA LEU A 17 2.29 -8.34 -22.65
C LEU A 17 1.59 -8.26 -24.02
N THR A 18 0.28 -8.04 -24.04
CA THR A 18 -0.53 -7.94 -25.26
C THR A 18 -0.94 -6.50 -25.58
N ASP A 19 -0.36 -5.51 -24.88
CA ASP A 19 -0.69 -4.08 -24.98
C ASP A 19 -2.21 -3.80 -24.86
N SER A 20 -2.95 -4.70 -24.20
CA SER A 20 -4.41 -4.67 -24.07
C SER A 20 -4.85 -4.16 -22.70
N LEU A 21 -3.93 -3.62 -21.90
CA LEU A 21 -4.18 -3.17 -20.54
C LEU A 21 -5.20 -2.03 -20.48
N GLU A 22 -5.16 -1.07 -21.41
CA GLU A 22 -6.16 0.01 -21.45
C GLU A 22 -7.57 -0.53 -21.69
N LEU A 23 -7.68 -1.58 -22.51
CA LEU A 23 -8.96 -2.21 -22.85
C LEU A 23 -9.53 -3.04 -21.69
N PHE A 24 -8.67 -3.70 -20.91
CA PHE A 24 -9.07 -4.55 -19.79
C PHE A 24 -8.86 -3.93 -18.40
N SER A 25 -8.50 -2.66 -18.32
CA SER A 25 -8.19 -1.96 -17.07
C SER A 25 -9.30 -2.09 -16.02
N GLY A 26 -10.57 -1.94 -16.43
CA GLY A 26 -11.71 -2.13 -15.53
C GLY A 26 -11.84 -3.56 -14.98
N PHE A 27 -11.56 -4.56 -15.81
CA PHE A 27 -11.59 -5.97 -15.39
C PHE A 27 -10.44 -6.31 -14.44
N VAL A 28 -9.23 -5.80 -14.72
CA VAL A 28 -8.08 -5.88 -13.81
C VAL A 28 -8.41 -5.25 -12.46
N GLY A 29 -9.07 -4.08 -12.47
CA GLY A 29 -9.57 -3.39 -11.28
C GLY A 29 -10.55 -4.22 -10.43
N ILE A 30 -11.49 -4.93 -11.07
CA ILE A 30 -12.42 -5.85 -10.40
C ILE A 30 -11.67 -7.05 -9.81
N LEU A 31 -10.71 -7.61 -10.55
CA LEU A 31 -9.89 -8.73 -10.08
C LEU A 31 -9.07 -8.35 -8.84
N VAL A 32 -8.41 -7.18 -8.83
CA VAL A 32 -7.65 -6.73 -7.65
C VAL A 32 -8.58 -6.43 -6.47
N SER A 33 -9.74 -5.83 -6.70
CA SER A 33 -10.73 -5.55 -5.65
C SER A 33 -11.26 -6.84 -5.02
N SER A 34 -11.50 -7.88 -5.83
CA SER A 34 -11.92 -9.19 -5.33
C SER A 34 -10.82 -9.93 -4.57
N VAL A 35 -9.54 -9.77 -4.93
CA VAL A 35 -8.40 -10.26 -4.13
C VAL A 35 -8.42 -9.62 -2.74
N PHE A 36 -8.51 -8.29 -2.63
CA PHE A 36 -8.57 -7.62 -1.33
C PHE A 36 -9.83 -7.98 -0.53
N SER A 37 -10.95 -8.20 -1.21
CA SER A 37 -12.20 -8.65 -0.55
C SER A 37 -12.05 -10.05 0.04
N GLN A 38 -11.42 -10.97 -0.71
CA GLN A 38 -11.15 -12.32 -0.22
C GLN A 38 -10.13 -12.30 0.93
N GLU A 39 -9.09 -11.48 0.83
CA GLU A 39 -8.12 -11.30 1.91
C GLU A 39 -8.80 -10.78 3.19
N LEU A 40 -9.60 -9.71 3.07
CA LEU A 40 -10.35 -9.13 4.17
C LEU A 40 -11.27 -10.15 4.84
N PHE A 41 -11.98 -10.94 4.03
CA PHE A 41 -12.86 -12.00 4.51
C PHE A 41 -12.09 -13.05 5.31
N LEU A 42 -10.98 -13.57 4.77
CA LEU A 42 -10.17 -14.58 5.44
C LEU A 42 -9.55 -14.06 6.74
N LEU A 43 -9.04 -12.82 6.72
CA LEU A 43 -8.48 -12.19 7.91
C LEU A 43 -9.54 -11.93 8.97
N HIS A 44 -10.76 -11.57 8.59
CA HIS A 44 -11.84 -11.36 9.55
C HIS A 44 -12.19 -12.63 10.30
N PHE A 45 -12.35 -13.75 9.60
CA PHE A 45 -12.60 -15.04 10.24
C PHE A 45 -11.41 -15.50 11.09
N HIS A 46 -10.19 -15.38 10.57
CA HIS A 46 -8.99 -15.71 11.34
C HIS A 46 -8.85 -14.85 12.61
N SER A 47 -9.12 -13.55 12.51
CA SER A 47 -9.04 -12.63 13.65
C SER A 47 -10.14 -12.88 14.68
N ALA A 48 -11.32 -13.36 14.27
CA ALA A 48 -12.41 -13.69 15.17
C ALA A 48 -12.06 -14.90 16.07
N ASP A 49 -11.16 -15.77 15.61
CA ASP A 49 -10.70 -16.93 16.37
C ASP A 49 -9.61 -16.60 17.41
N HIS A 50 -9.06 -15.38 17.38
CA HIS A 50 -7.99 -14.95 18.29
C HIS A 50 -8.46 -13.89 19.29
N VAL A 51 -8.34 -14.23 20.58
CA VAL A 51 -8.53 -13.28 21.69
C VAL A 51 -7.19 -12.71 22.16
N GLY A 52 -7.18 -11.44 22.60
CA GLY A 52 -5.98 -10.81 23.17
C GLY A 52 -5.17 -9.96 22.18
N LEU A 53 -3.84 -10.02 22.29
CA LEU A 53 -2.91 -9.15 21.56
C LEU A 53 -2.81 -9.51 20.07
N GLU A 54 -2.75 -10.79 19.73
CA GLU A 54 -2.72 -11.26 18.34
C GLU A 54 -3.95 -10.79 17.56
N GLY A 55 -5.15 -10.94 18.14
CA GLY A 55 -6.38 -10.42 17.56
C GLY A 55 -6.34 -8.91 17.33
N HIS A 56 -5.67 -8.13 18.21
CA HIS A 56 -5.49 -6.69 18.02
C HIS A 56 -4.62 -6.36 16.81
N TYR A 57 -3.51 -7.08 16.61
CA TYR A 57 -2.64 -6.91 15.43
C TYR A 57 -3.36 -7.30 14.14
N HIS A 58 -4.15 -8.38 14.16
CA HIS A 58 -4.96 -8.79 13.01
C HIS A 58 -6.09 -7.80 12.72
N TRP A 59 -6.72 -7.22 13.73
CA TRP A 59 -7.72 -6.16 13.54
C TRP A 59 -7.13 -4.93 12.85
N LEU A 60 -5.93 -4.50 13.25
CA LEU A 60 -5.20 -3.42 12.58
C LEU A 60 -4.83 -3.78 11.13
N LEU A 61 -4.44 -5.03 10.87
CA LEU A 61 -4.21 -5.51 9.50
C LEU A 61 -5.50 -5.47 8.67
N GLN A 62 -6.62 -5.89 9.25
CA GLN A 62 -7.94 -5.85 8.61
C GLN A 62 -8.32 -4.42 8.21
N LEU A 63 -8.02 -3.43 9.04
CA LEU A 63 -8.22 -2.01 8.72
C LEU A 63 -7.40 -1.58 7.50
N ILE A 64 -6.12 -1.98 7.41
CA ILE A 64 -5.26 -1.64 6.25
C ILE A 64 -5.83 -2.27 4.98
N VAL A 65 -6.19 -3.56 5.02
CA VAL A 65 -6.75 -4.27 3.87
C VAL A 65 -8.08 -3.64 3.42
N PHE A 66 -8.92 -3.20 4.35
CA PHE A 66 -10.14 -2.47 4.04
C PHE A 66 -9.86 -1.16 3.31
N VAL A 67 -8.86 -0.39 3.76
CA VAL A 67 -8.43 0.83 3.05
C VAL A 67 -7.92 0.50 1.64
N SER A 68 -7.14 -0.56 1.48
CA SER A 68 -6.67 -1.04 0.17
C SER A 68 -7.81 -1.43 -0.75
N LEU A 69 -8.85 -2.11 -0.23
CA LEU A 69 -10.06 -2.44 -0.98
C LEU A 69 -10.78 -1.19 -1.48
N VAL A 70 -11.02 -0.22 -0.61
CA VAL A 70 -11.68 1.05 -0.98
C VAL A 70 -10.84 1.81 -2.01
N ALA A 71 -9.53 1.85 -1.85
CA ALA A 71 -8.62 2.50 -2.79
C ALA A 71 -8.60 1.79 -4.15
N ALA A 72 -8.63 0.45 -4.18
CA ALA A 72 -8.70 -0.34 -5.40
C ALA A 72 -10.01 -0.12 -6.17
N LEU A 73 -11.14 -0.08 -5.45
CA LEU A 73 -12.44 0.28 -6.03
C LEU A 73 -12.43 1.70 -6.57
N ALA A 74 -11.88 2.66 -5.82
CA ALA A 74 -11.76 4.04 -6.28
C ALA A 74 -10.88 4.17 -7.53
N ALA A 75 -9.75 3.45 -7.58
CA ALA A 75 -8.87 3.43 -8.75
C ALA A 75 -9.56 2.79 -9.97
N THR A 76 -10.42 1.80 -9.74
CA THR A 76 -11.20 1.14 -10.80
C THR A 76 -12.29 2.06 -11.36
N VAL A 77 -13.02 2.77 -10.49
CA VAL A 77 -14.10 3.70 -10.88
C VAL A 77 -13.54 4.98 -11.51
N PHE A 78 -12.38 5.44 -11.02
CA PHE A 78 -11.71 6.66 -11.47
C PHE A 78 -10.29 6.35 -11.98
N PRO A 79 -10.14 5.73 -13.17
CA PRO A 79 -8.86 5.24 -13.68
C PRO A 79 -7.81 6.35 -13.91
N ASN A 80 -8.24 7.59 -14.12
CA ASN A 80 -7.35 8.74 -14.30
C ASN A 80 -7.02 9.48 -12.99
N SER A 81 -7.41 8.95 -11.83
CA SER A 81 -7.16 9.60 -10.54
C SER A 81 -5.82 9.18 -9.94
N PHE A 82 -4.82 10.05 -10.07
CA PHE A 82 -3.51 9.88 -9.42
C PHE A 82 -3.64 9.63 -7.91
N ASN A 83 -4.60 10.32 -7.26
CA ASN A 83 -4.85 10.20 -5.83
C ASN A 83 -5.32 8.79 -5.42
N ALA A 84 -6.17 8.12 -6.20
CA ALA A 84 -6.58 6.76 -5.86
C ALA A 84 -5.43 5.77 -6.03
N ALA A 85 -4.65 5.93 -7.12
CA ALA A 85 -3.49 5.08 -7.40
C ALA A 85 -2.40 5.20 -6.32
N ILE A 86 -2.11 6.42 -5.83
CA ILE A 86 -1.12 6.61 -4.78
C ILE A 86 -1.60 6.11 -3.42
N VAL A 87 -2.87 6.30 -3.06
CA VAL A 87 -3.43 5.76 -1.81
C VAL A 87 -3.38 4.24 -1.82
N LEU A 88 -3.74 3.60 -2.94
CA LEU A 88 -3.64 2.14 -3.11
C LEU A 88 -2.19 1.66 -2.97
N SER A 89 -1.23 2.38 -3.58
CA SER A 89 0.19 2.03 -3.49
C SER A 89 0.71 2.14 -2.06
N ILE A 90 0.36 3.23 -1.36
CA ILE A 90 0.72 3.45 0.05
C ILE A 90 0.11 2.36 0.94
N SER A 91 -1.16 2.00 0.74
CA SER A 91 -1.84 1.02 1.58
C SER A 91 -1.27 -0.38 1.39
N VAL A 92 -0.90 -0.77 0.16
CA VAL A 92 -0.23 -2.05 -0.13
C VAL A 92 1.16 -2.12 0.51
N ILE A 93 1.96 -1.06 0.41
CA ILE A 93 3.27 -1.00 1.10
C ILE A 93 3.06 -1.13 2.61
N PHE A 94 2.08 -0.43 3.16
CA PHE A 94 1.80 -0.47 4.59
C PHE A 94 1.36 -1.86 5.05
N GLN A 95 0.53 -2.54 4.27
CA GLN A 95 0.12 -3.92 4.53
C GLN A 95 1.32 -4.86 4.61
N GLY A 96 2.27 -4.74 3.67
CA GLY A 96 3.52 -5.53 3.69
C GLY A 96 4.39 -5.23 4.91
N CYS A 97 4.62 -3.94 5.22
CA CYS A 97 5.39 -3.54 6.40
C CYS A 97 4.74 -4.02 7.71
N TRP A 98 3.42 -3.92 7.81
CA TRP A 98 2.67 -4.37 8.99
C TRP A 98 2.75 -5.89 9.16
N PHE A 99 2.67 -6.66 8.06
CA PHE A 99 2.81 -8.12 8.11
C PHE A 99 4.20 -8.53 8.63
N ILE A 100 5.26 -7.87 8.17
CA ILE A 100 6.62 -8.08 8.66
C ILE A 100 6.72 -7.73 10.15
N ASN A 101 6.20 -6.57 10.56
CA ASN A 101 6.21 -6.15 11.96
C ASN A 101 5.45 -7.13 12.87
N MET A 102 4.27 -7.59 12.47
CA MET A 102 3.50 -8.59 13.19
C MET A 102 4.30 -9.90 13.35
N GLY A 103 4.96 -10.36 12.29
CA GLY A 103 5.86 -11.52 12.33
C GLY A 103 6.94 -11.39 13.39
N PHE A 104 7.59 -10.22 13.48
CA PHE A 104 8.58 -9.96 14.52
C PHE A 104 7.97 -9.92 15.93
N MET A 105 6.83 -9.24 16.10
CA MET A 105 6.27 -8.96 17.43
C MET A 105 5.60 -10.18 18.09
N LEU A 106 4.97 -11.08 17.32
CA LEU A 106 4.26 -12.22 17.92
C LEU A 106 5.01 -13.56 17.78
N TRP A 107 6.03 -13.68 16.91
CA TRP A 107 6.78 -14.93 16.71
C TRP A 107 8.25 -14.88 17.14
N ILE A 108 8.76 -13.73 17.60
CA ILE A 108 10.11 -13.63 18.16
C ILE A 108 10.04 -13.26 19.65
N PRO A 109 10.52 -14.11 20.57
CA PRO A 109 10.34 -13.93 22.00
C PRO A 109 11.03 -12.68 22.55
N ALA A 110 12.10 -12.20 21.89
CA ALA A 110 12.83 -11.00 22.29
C ALA A 110 12.04 -9.70 22.09
N PHE A 111 10.97 -9.71 21.27
CA PHE A 111 10.14 -8.54 20.99
C PHE A 111 8.80 -8.58 21.74
N VAL A 112 8.58 -9.58 22.59
CA VAL A 112 7.35 -9.71 23.37
C VAL A 112 7.29 -8.61 24.44
N PRO A 113 6.16 -7.89 24.56
CA PRO A 113 5.99 -6.86 25.58
C PRO A 113 6.14 -7.42 27.00
N GLU A 114 6.69 -6.62 27.91
CA GLU A 114 6.78 -6.99 29.31
C GLU A 114 5.41 -7.39 29.89
N GLY A 115 5.39 -8.45 30.70
CA GLY A 115 4.16 -8.99 31.30
C GLY A 115 3.29 -9.79 30.34
N CYS A 116 3.75 -10.04 29.12
CA CYS A 116 3.18 -10.99 28.19
C CYS A 116 4.17 -12.13 27.92
N VAL A 117 3.63 -13.33 27.67
CA VAL A 117 4.39 -14.54 27.41
C VAL A 117 4.00 -15.10 26.06
N MET A 118 5.00 -15.59 25.33
CA MET A 118 4.76 -16.24 24.05
C MET A 118 4.37 -17.70 24.29
N ASN A 119 3.19 -18.08 23.82
CA ASN A 119 2.67 -19.43 23.93
C ASN A 119 3.29 -20.31 22.82
N MET A 120 4.55 -20.70 23.02
CA MET A 120 5.18 -21.74 22.22
C MET A 120 4.57 -23.10 22.60
N ALA A 121 3.39 -23.41 22.07
CA ALA A 121 2.78 -24.74 22.11
C ALA A 121 2.63 -25.36 23.52
N SER A 122 2.00 -24.66 24.48
CA SER A 122 1.62 -25.31 25.74
C SER A 122 0.32 -26.10 25.57
N LYS A 123 0.48 -27.44 25.50
CA LYS A 123 -0.56 -28.45 25.65
C LYS A 123 -1.38 -28.19 26.93
N SER A 124 -2.66 -27.85 26.83
CA SER A 124 -3.73 -28.24 27.78
C SER A 124 -4.98 -27.39 27.60
N GLY A 125 -6.03 -27.98 27.03
CA GLY A 125 -7.42 -27.53 27.22
C GLY A 125 -7.93 -26.56 26.16
N ASN A 126 -8.78 -27.09 25.26
CA ASN A 126 -9.97 -26.55 24.59
C ASN A 126 -10.26 -25.03 24.40
N GLU A 127 -9.33 -24.11 24.63
CA GLU A 127 -9.52 -22.67 24.48
C GLU A 127 -8.46 -22.14 23.51
N MET A 128 -8.90 -21.55 22.41
CA MET A 128 -8.07 -20.99 21.34
C MET A 128 -7.33 -19.75 21.88
N HIS A 129 -6.17 -19.97 22.49
CA HIS A 129 -5.33 -18.91 23.04
C HIS A 129 -4.37 -18.39 21.94
N GLY A 130 -4.31 -17.07 21.76
CA GLY A 130 -3.39 -16.44 20.82
C GLY A 130 -1.91 -16.70 21.14
N ALA A 131 -1.06 -16.47 20.15
CA ALA A 131 0.40 -16.67 20.15
C ALA A 131 1.11 -15.94 21.30
N VAL A 132 0.54 -14.83 21.77
CA VAL A 132 1.03 -14.07 22.93
C VAL A 132 -0.13 -13.85 23.90
N THR A 133 0.05 -14.29 25.16
CA THR A 133 -0.92 -14.09 26.24
C THR A 133 -0.33 -13.18 27.31
N CYS A 134 -1.10 -12.20 27.77
CA CYS A 134 -0.69 -11.30 28.84
C CYS A 134 -1.33 -11.73 30.16
N GLU A 135 -0.54 -11.80 31.23
CA GLU A 135 -1.01 -12.31 32.53
C GLU A 135 -1.93 -11.33 33.25
N THR A 136 -1.78 -10.03 32.98
CA THR A 136 -2.55 -8.96 33.62
C THR A 136 -3.23 -8.07 32.60
N LYS A 137 -4.39 -7.50 32.96
CA LYS A 137 -5.09 -6.52 32.12
C LYS A 137 -4.24 -5.29 31.82
N GLU A 138 -3.41 -4.85 32.77
CA GLU A 138 -2.51 -3.72 32.58
C GLU A 138 -1.46 -4.01 31.50
N ALA A 139 -0.87 -5.22 31.51
CA ALA A 139 0.08 -5.63 30.48
C ALA A 139 -0.58 -5.72 29.09
N ASP A 140 -1.83 -6.20 29.00
CA ASP A 140 -2.59 -6.22 27.74
C ASP A 140 -2.85 -4.80 27.21
N PHE A 141 -3.28 -3.86 28.06
CA PHE A 141 -3.46 -2.45 27.66
C PHE A 141 -2.15 -1.82 27.18
N ARG A 142 -1.05 -2.05 27.89
CA ARG A 142 0.28 -1.56 27.48
C ARG A 142 0.71 -2.15 26.15
N ALA A 143 0.51 -3.44 25.94
CA ALA A 143 0.87 -4.13 24.70
C ALA A 143 0.04 -3.62 23.50
N ARG A 144 -1.28 -3.41 23.67
CA ARG A 144 -2.14 -2.78 22.66
C ARG A 144 -1.73 -1.34 22.37
N GLY A 145 -1.37 -0.58 23.40
CA GLY A 145 -0.83 0.78 23.26
C GLY A 145 0.44 0.81 22.41
N LEU A 146 1.36 -0.13 22.66
CA LEU A 146 2.58 -0.28 21.86
C LEU A 146 2.26 -0.66 20.41
N ALA A 147 1.33 -1.57 20.16
CA ALA A 147 0.90 -1.94 18.81
C ALA A 147 0.33 -0.73 18.04
N ASN A 148 -0.52 0.08 18.68
CA ASN A 148 -1.07 1.31 18.08
C ASN A 148 0.03 2.35 17.77
N LEU A 149 1.03 2.46 18.64
CA LEU A 149 2.18 3.34 18.43
C LEU A 149 3.02 2.87 17.23
N GLN A 150 3.31 1.56 17.15
CA GLN A 150 4.02 0.96 16.02
C GLN A 150 3.27 1.20 14.70
N PHE A 151 1.95 0.95 14.69
CA PHE A 151 1.09 1.19 13.54
C PHE A 151 1.19 2.64 13.06
N SER A 152 1.06 3.59 13.99
CA SER A 152 1.12 5.02 13.70
C SER A 152 2.50 5.46 13.19
N TRP A 153 3.57 4.91 13.74
CA TRP A 153 4.93 5.24 13.32
C TRP A 153 5.25 4.70 11.92
N ILE A 154 4.88 3.45 11.64
CA ILE A 154 5.05 2.86 10.30
C ILE A 154 4.27 3.68 9.27
N LEU A 155 3.00 3.99 9.55
CA LEU A 155 2.19 4.83 8.66
C LEU A 155 2.83 6.20 8.43
N SER A 156 3.29 6.87 9.50
CA SER A 156 3.95 8.17 9.40
C SER A 156 5.21 8.10 8.52
N ALA A 157 6.05 7.09 8.72
CA ALA A 157 7.26 6.90 7.92
C ALA A 157 6.94 6.70 6.43
N ILE A 158 5.94 5.89 6.11
CA ILE A 158 5.50 5.65 4.73
C ILE A 158 4.94 6.94 4.11
N MET A 159 4.12 7.69 4.85
CA MET A 159 3.55 8.96 4.37
C MET A 159 4.63 10.01 4.11
N ILE A 160 5.63 10.13 5.00
CA ILE A 160 6.77 11.03 4.81
C ILE A 160 7.55 10.60 3.56
N PHE A 161 7.85 9.31 3.41
CA PHE A 161 8.57 8.79 2.25
C PHE A 161 7.80 9.06 0.94
N ALA A 162 6.51 8.72 0.90
CA ALA A 162 5.65 8.97 -0.26
C ALA A 162 5.57 10.47 -0.58
N GLY A 163 5.45 11.34 0.43
CA GLY A 163 5.47 12.79 0.26
C GLY A 163 6.77 13.30 -0.33
N VAL A 164 7.93 12.83 0.15
CA VAL A 164 9.25 13.18 -0.39
C VAL A 164 9.38 12.73 -1.84
N VAL A 165 8.97 11.50 -2.17
CA VAL A 165 8.98 10.98 -3.54
C VAL A 165 8.09 11.83 -4.45
N CYS A 166 6.86 12.15 -4.01
CA CYS A 166 5.93 12.99 -4.77
C CYS A 166 6.50 14.39 -5.02
N LEU A 167 7.08 15.04 -4.01
CA LEU A 167 7.69 16.36 -4.15
C LEU A 167 8.89 16.34 -5.11
N LYS A 168 9.71 15.29 -5.06
CA LYS A 168 10.85 15.12 -5.97
C LYS A 168 10.38 14.90 -7.42
N LEU A 169 9.36 14.06 -7.62
CA LEU A 169 8.77 13.83 -8.94
C LEU A 169 8.12 15.12 -9.48
N ALA A 170 7.31 15.81 -8.66
CA ALA A 170 6.69 17.07 -9.04
C ALA A 170 7.74 18.11 -9.45
N ARG A 171 8.80 18.28 -8.65
CA ARG A 171 9.92 19.17 -8.99
C ARG A 171 10.58 18.78 -10.31
N LYS A 172 10.82 17.49 -10.55
CA LYS A 172 11.42 17.00 -11.79
C LYS A 172 10.52 17.29 -12.99
N PHE A 173 9.22 17.01 -12.90
CA PHE A 173 8.26 17.32 -13.97
C PHE A 173 8.15 18.83 -14.22
N THR A 174 8.11 19.67 -13.19
CA THR A 174 8.11 21.12 -13.36
C THR A 174 9.39 21.60 -14.06
N ILE A 175 10.56 21.06 -13.71
CA ILE A 175 11.83 21.40 -14.37
C ILE A 175 11.84 20.94 -15.84
N VAL A 176 11.40 19.71 -16.13
CA VAL A 176 11.35 19.16 -17.49
C VAL A 176 10.41 19.99 -18.36
N ASN A 177 9.20 20.28 -17.88
CA ASN A 177 8.24 21.12 -18.60
C ASN A 177 8.83 22.51 -18.87
N ARG A 178 9.53 23.12 -17.90
CA ARG A 178 10.20 24.41 -18.09
C ARG A 178 11.27 24.36 -19.19
N LEU A 179 12.08 23.30 -19.23
CA LEU A 179 13.08 23.11 -20.29
C LEU A 179 12.45 22.89 -21.66
N GLU A 180 11.31 22.21 -21.73
CA GLU A 180 10.56 22.01 -22.97
C GLU A 180 9.95 23.32 -23.48
N TYR A 181 9.37 24.15 -22.60
CA TYR A 181 8.91 25.49 -22.96
C TYR A 181 10.05 26.38 -23.47
N GLU A 182 11.22 26.39 -22.81
CA GLU A 182 12.38 27.16 -23.28
C GLU A 182 12.88 26.66 -24.65
N ARG A 183 12.84 25.35 -24.91
CA ARG A 183 13.21 24.76 -26.20
C ARG A 183 12.25 25.12 -27.34
N ILE A 184 10.95 25.19 -27.04
CA ILE A 184 9.95 25.63 -28.02
C ILE A 184 10.17 27.11 -28.35
N GLN A 185 10.41 27.95 -27.34
CA GLN A 185 10.71 29.37 -27.58
C GLN A 185 11.99 29.58 -28.39
N SER A 186 13.07 28.85 -28.10
CA SER A 186 14.32 28.98 -28.87
C SER A 186 14.12 28.60 -30.34
N LYS A 187 13.38 27.52 -30.63
CA LYS A 187 13.04 27.12 -32.00
C LYS A 187 12.20 28.17 -32.73
N VAL A 188 11.25 28.81 -32.05
CA VAL A 188 10.43 29.87 -32.64
C VAL A 188 11.30 31.08 -32.99
N VAL A 189 12.20 31.50 -32.11
CA VAL A 189 13.12 32.63 -32.34
C VAL A 189 14.08 32.37 -33.49
N ASP A 190 14.69 31.17 -33.56
CA ASP A 190 15.54 30.83 -34.71
C ASP A 190 14.77 30.85 -36.03
N SER A 191 13.52 30.38 -36.01
CA SER A 191 12.67 30.37 -37.21
C SER A 191 12.27 31.78 -37.67
N THR A 192 12.02 32.72 -36.75
CA THR A 192 11.75 34.12 -37.11
C THR A 192 13.00 34.85 -37.60
N VAL A 193 14.18 34.60 -37.01
CA VAL A 193 15.44 35.19 -37.48
C VAL A 193 15.81 34.70 -38.89
N VAL A 194 15.62 33.41 -39.17
CA VAL A 194 15.82 32.86 -40.53
C VAL A 194 14.85 33.48 -41.55
N ASN A 195 13.61 33.76 -41.14
CA ASN A 195 12.60 34.34 -42.02
C ASN A 195 12.81 35.85 -42.27
N GLU A 196 13.37 36.60 -41.30
CA GLU A 196 13.75 38.00 -41.51
C GLU A 196 15.01 38.16 -42.38
N GLY A 197 15.94 37.21 -42.32
CA GLY A 197 17.13 37.18 -43.19
C GLY A 197 16.81 36.93 -44.68
N PHE A 198 15.61 36.45 -45.00
CA PHE A 198 15.19 36.11 -46.37
C PHE A 198 14.33 37.18 -47.06
N LYS A 199 14.20 38.40 -46.50
CA LYS A 199 13.57 39.52 -47.23
C LYS A 199 14.53 40.05 -48.29
N PRO A 200 14.28 39.86 -49.61
CA PRO A 200 15.08 40.52 -50.62
C PRO A 200 14.83 42.03 -50.53
N GLY A 201 15.92 42.79 -50.39
CA GLY A 201 15.89 44.24 -50.56
C GLY A 201 15.32 44.58 -51.93
N LYS A 202 14.34 45.48 -51.94
CA LYS A 202 13.79 46.08 -53.16
C LYS A 202 14.88 46.78 -53.97
#